data_AF-Q9MQZ6-F1
#
_entry.id   AF-Q9MQZ6-F1
#
_cell.length_a   1.000
_cell.length_b   1.000
_cell.length_c   1.000
_cell.angle_alpha   90.00
_cell.angle_beta   90.00
_cell.angle_gamma   90.00
#
_symmetry.space_group_name_H-M   'P 1'
#
loop_
_entity.id
_entity.type
_entity.pdbx_description
1 polymer ?
#
loop_
_entity_poly.entity_id
_entity_poly.type
_entity_poly.pdbx_seq_one_letter_code
_entity_poly.pdbx_strand_id
1 'polypeptide(L)'
;MILFMFVLSGLIPLAVYLVSVAISFKSNWSWSKMSPFECGFDPKESSRSPFSFRFFLMAVVFMVFDIELALVLPLPFIVCSFGWAPWMMLFFLILVGGAIYEWVEGCLDWMV
;
A
#
# COMPACT_ATOMS: atom_id res chain seq x y z
N MET A 1 -4.08 25.69 -13.62
CA MET A 1 -4.00 25.68 -12.15
C MET A 1 -3.58 24.31 -11.60
N ILE A 2 -4.27 23.21 -11.97
CA ILE A 2 -3.90 21.85 -11.51
C ILE A 2 -2.48 21.45 -11.94
N LEU A 3 -2.12 21.70 -13.21
CA LEU A 3 -0.76 21.41 -13.70
C LEU A 3 0.33 22.16 -12.90
N PHE A 4 0.05 23.41 -12.51
CA PHE A 4 0.97 24.22 -11.72
C PHE A 4 1.16 23.65 -10.31
N MET A 5 0.08 23.22 -9.66
CA MET A 5 0.14 22.55 -8.35
C MET A 5 0.91 21.24 -8.41
N PHE A 6 0.73 20.45 -9.47
CA PHE A 6 1.47 19.21 -9.68
C PHE A 6 2.97 19.46 -9.84
N VAL A 7 3.36 20.44 -10.67
CA VAL A 7 4.76 20.83 -10.85
C VAL A 7 5.39 21.29 -9.53
N LEU A 8 4.69 22.12 -8.75
CA LEU A 8 5.18 22.55 -7.44
C LEU A 8 5.38 21.38 -6.47
N SER A 9 4.46 20.42 -6.44
CA SER A 9 4.54 19.25 -5.54
C SER A 9 5.77 18.37 -5.80
N GLY A 10 6.27 18.32 -7.04
CA GLY A 10 7.52 17.62 -7.37
C GLY A 10 8.77 18.47 -7.13
N LEU A 11 8.70 19.78 -7.41
CA LEU A 11 9.87 20.66 -7.32
C LEU A 11 10.30 20.95 -5.88
N ILE A 12 9.37 21.13 -4.94
CA ILE A 12 9.80 21.52 -3.58
C ILE A 12 10.54 20.39 -2.84
N PRO A 13 10.10 19.11 -2.87
CA PRO A 13 10.85 18.02 -2.25
C PRO A 13 12.23 17.82 -2.89
N LEU A 14 12.31 17.99 -4.22
CA LEU A 14 13.59 17.93 -4.94
C LEU A 14 14.54 19.06 -4.50
N ALA A 15 14.03 20.29 -4.38
CA ALA A 15 14.83 21.41 -3.91
C ALA A 15 15.34 21.18 -2.47
N VAL A 16 14.47 20.70 -1.57
CA VAL A 16 14.85 20.35 -0.19
C VAL A 16 15.93 19.25 -0.18
N TYR A 17 15.78 18.22 -1.01
CA TYR A 17 16.79 17.18 -1.14
C TYR A 17 18.14 17.74 -1.62
N LEU A 18 18.15 18.58 -2.66
CA LEU A 18 19.39 19.19 -3.18
C LEU A 18 20.07 20.08 -2.14
N VAL A 19 19.31 20.89 -1.41
CA VAL A 19 19.84 21.71 -0.31
C VAL A 19 20.43 20.82 0.79
N SER A 20 19.76 19.71 1.14
CA SER A 20 20.25 18.78 2.15
C SER A 20 21.58 18.11 1.75
N VAL A 21 21.75 17.77 0.46
CA VAL A 21 23.00 17.22 -0.06
C VAL A 21 24.09 18.29 -0.10
N ALA A 22 23.75 19.53 -0.49
CA ALA A 22 24.71 20.63 -0.55
C ALA A 22 25.25 21.03 0.84
N ILE A 23 24.42 20.98 1.88
CA ILE A 23 24.81 21.27 3.28
C ILE A 23 25.50 20.07 3.94
N SER A 24 25.30 18.84 3.43
CA SER A 24 25.81 17.62 4.05
C SER A 24 27.35 17.62 4.09
N PHE A 25 27.92 17.90 5.27
CA PHE A 25 29.31 17.62 5.57
C PHE A 25 29.50 16.10 5.66
N LYS A 26 29.89 15.46 4.55
CA LYS A 26 30.27 14.04 4.55
C LYS A 26 31.52 13.85 5.40
N SER A 27 31.32 13.40 6.62
CA SER A 27 32.37 12.75 7.42
C SER A 27 32.88 11.52 6.65
N ASN A 28 34.21 11.30 6.69
CA ASN A 28 34.91 10.20 6.05
C ASN A 28 34.10 8.90 6.02
N TRP A 29 34.11 8.24 4.86
CA TRP A 29 33.48 6.94 4.64
C TRP A 29 34.13 5.87 5.53
N SER A 30 33.60 5.67 6.73
CA SER A 30 34.01 4.57 7.60
C SER A 30 33.11 3.35 7.37
N TRP A 31 33.72 2.16 7.34
CA TRP A 31 33.01 0.90 7.16
C TRP A 31 31.86 0.72 8.16
N SER A 32 32.07 1.12 9.42
CA SER A 32 31.05 1.07 10.49
C SER A 32 29.83 1.97 10.28
N LYS A 33 29.93 3.02 9.44
CA LYS A 33 28.80 3.89 9.08
C LYS A 33 28.05 3.37 7.86
N MET A 34 28.70 2.53 7.06
CA MET A 34 28.14 1.93 5.84
C MET A 34 27.56 0.53 6.10
N SER A 35 27.87 -0.10 7.24
CA SER A 35 27.28 -1.37 7.65
C SER A 35 25.83 -1.20 8.12
N PRO A 36 24.95 -2.20 7.90
CA PRO A 36 23.60 -2.21 8.46
C PRO A 36 23.62 -2.03 9.98
N PHE A 37 22.66 -1.27 10.50
CA PHE A 37 22.54 -1.07 11.95
C PHE A 37 21.69 -2.17 12.57
N GLU A 38 22.31 -3.08 13.32
CA GLU A 38 21.63 -4.08 14.15
C GLU A 38 22.04 -3.92 15.63
N CYS A 39 21.76 -2.75 16.19
CA CYS A 39 22.14 -2.38 17.58
C CYS A 39 23.65 -2.48 17.88
N GLY A 40 24.48 -2.27 16.86
CA GLY A 40 25.95 -2.37 16.97
C GLY A 40 26.52 -3.77 16.75
N PHE A 41 25.66 -4.75 16.42
CA PHE A 41 26.07 -6.09 16.02
C PHE A 41 26.09 -6.26 14.50
N ASP A 42 26.87 -7.22 14.02
CA ASP A 42 26.78 -7.68 12.64
C ASP A 42 25.46 -8.43 12.43
N PRO A 43 24.78 -8.22 11.30
CA PRO A 43 23.50 -8.85 11.05
C PRO A 43 23.61 -10.37 10.99
N LYS A 44 22.75 -11.06 11.75
CA LYS A 44 22.74 -12.53 11.81
C LYS A 44 22.28 -13.17 10.51
N GLU A 45 21.35 -12.51 9.83
CA GLU A 45 20.67 -12.96 8.62
C GLU A 45 20.61 -11.79 7.63
N SER A 46 20.39 -12.09 6.35
CA SER A 46 20.12 -11.02 5.39
C SER A 46 18.79 -10.34 5.71
N SER A 47 18.68 -9.02 5.49
CA SER A 47 17.41 -8.29 5.61
C SER A 47 16.32 -8.75 4.63
N ARG A 48 16.65 -9.64 3.69
CA ARG A 48 15.75 -10.22 2.68
C ARG A 48 15.35 -11.66 2.99
N SER A 49 15.53 -12.13 4.23
CA SER A 49 14.98 -13.40 4.67
C SER A 49 13.45 -13.42 4.48
N PRO A 50 12.84 -14.54 4.09
CA PRO A 50 11.40 -14.63 3.92
C PRO A 50 10.68 -14.22 5.20
N PHE A 51 9.90 -13.15 5.08
CA PHE A 51 9.05 -12.64 6.14
C PHE A 51 7.75 -13.47 6.22
N SER A 52 6.99 -13.35 7.30
CA SER A 52 5.87 -14.26 7.55
C SER A 52 4.81 -14.26 6.43
N PHE A 53 4.36 -15.46 6.05
CA PHE A 53 3.38 -15.69 4.97
C PHE A 53 2.04 -14.96 5.16
N ARG A 54 1.72 -14.54 6.40
CA ARG A 54 0.49 -13.82 6.71
C ARG A 54 0.42 -12.44 6.05
N PHE A 55 1.54 -11.72 5.97
CA PHE A 55 1.56 -10.42 5.26
C PHE A 55 1.39 -10.59 3.75
N PHE A 56 1.87 -11.71 3.19
CA PHE A 56 1.64 -12.03 1.80
C PHE A 56 0.14 -12.30 1.52
N LEU A 57 -0.53 -13.08 2.38
CA LEU A 57 -1.96 -13.35 2.26
C LEU A 57 -2.78 -12.05 2.32
N MET A 58 -2.49 -11.17 3.28
CA MET A 58 -3.14 -9.86 3.39
C MET A 58 -2.93 -8.99 2.14
N ALA A 59 -1.74 -9.01 1.54
CA ALA A 59 -1.48 -8.26 0.30
C ALA A 59 -2.30 -8.79 -0.89
N VAL A 60 -2.47 -10.11 -0.99
CA VAL A 60 -3.30 -10.72 -2.05
C VAL A 60 -4.77 -10.37 -1.87
N VAL A 61 -5.30 -10.50 -0.65
CA VAL A 61 -6.69 -10.12 -0.33
C VAL A 61 -6.93 -8.63 -0.62
N PHE A 62 -6.01 -7.77 -0.19
CA PHE A 62 -6.09 -6.34 -0.48
C PHE A 62 -6.10 -6.04 -1.99
N MET A 63 -5.29 -6.75 -2.78
CA MET A 63 -5.24 -6.58 -4.23
C MET A 63 -6.57 -6.96 -4.90
N VAL A 64 -7.22 -8.03 -4.45
CA VAL A 64 -8.53 -8.45 -4.96
C VAL A 64 -9.59 -7.42 -4.56
N PHE A 65 -9.60 -7.00 -3.29
CA PHE A 65 -10.55 -5.99 -2.80
C PHE A 65 -10.43 -4.64 -3.52
N ASP A 66 -9.23 -4.22 -3.92
CA ASP A 66 -9.03 -2.98 -4.70
C ASP A 66 -9.70 -3.06 -6.09
N ILE A 67 -9.63 -4.23 -6.74
CA ILE A 67 -10.34 -4.48 -8.00
C ILE A 67 -11.86 -4.44 -7.80
N GLU A 68 -12.36 -5.05 -6.73
CA GLU A 68 -13.77 -5.02 -6.38
C GLU A 68 -14.27 -3.59 -6.11
N LEU A 69 -13.48 -2.79 -5.39
CA LEU A 69 -13.80 -1.39 -5.12
C LEU A 69 -13.86 -0.55 -6.42
N ALA A 70 -12.97 -0.80 -7.37
CA ALA A 70 -13.01 -0.15 -8.68
C ALA A 70 -14.32 -0.47 -9.45
N LEU A 71 -14.87 -1.69 -9.29
CA LEU A 71 -16.17 -2.07 -9.84
C LEU A 71 -17.36 -1.46 -9.09
N VAL A 72 -17.19 -1.14 -7.80
CA VAL A 72 -18.20 -0.48 -6.96
C VAL A 72 -18.27 1.04 -7.22
N LEU A 73 -17.18 1.67 -7.65
CA LEU A 73 -17.12 3.12 -7.91
C LEU A 73 -18.19 3.66 -8.90
N PRO A 74 -18.48 3.00 -10.04
CA PRO A 74 -19.49 3.48 -10.99
C PRO A 74 -20.94 3.24 -10.56
N LEU A 75 -21.20 2.46 -9.49
CA LEU A 75 -22.56 2.03 -9.15
C LEU A 75 -23.54 3.20 -8.93
N PRO A 76 -23.19 4.30 -8.22
CA PRO A 76 -24.12 5.42 -8.01
C PRO A 76 -24.59 6.08 -9.31
N PHE A 77 -23.76 6.09 -10.36
CA PHE A 77 -24.10 6.67 -11.65
C PHE A 77 -25.03 5.77 -12.47
N ILE A 78 -24.93 4.45 -12.30
CA ILE A 78 -25.70 3.44 -13.05
C ILE A 78 -27.09 3.22 -12.42
N VAL A 79 -27.20 3.32 -11.08
CA VAL A 79 -28.47 3.11 -10.35
C VAL A 79 -29.56 4.12 -10.74
N CYS A 80 -29.19 5.28 -11.29
CA CYS A 80 -30.13 6.23 -11.89
C CYS A 80 -30.95 5.64 -13.06
N SER A 81 -30.52 4.51 -13.63
CA SER A 81 -31.28 3.73 -14.59
C SER A 81 -32.01 2.56 -13.89
N PHE A 82 -33.34 2.65 -13.79
CA PHE A 82 -34.18 1.71 -13.03
C PHE A 82 -34.04 0.23 -13.43
N GLY A 83 -33.55 -0.08 -14.64
CA GLY A 83 -33.42 -1.46 -15.12
C GLY A 83 -32.26 -2.26 -14.50
N TRP A 84 -31.23 -1.59 -13.97
CA TRP A 84 -30.00 -2.27 -13.52
C TRP A 84 -29.92 -2.45 -12.00
N ALA A 85 -30.79 -1.78 -11.23
CA ALA A 85 -30.81 -1.85 -9.77
C ALA A 85 -30.78 -3.29 -9.16
N PRO A 86 -31.57 -4.28 -9.62
CA PRO A 86 -31.55 -5.62 -9.01
C PRO A 86 -30.23 -6.36 -9.23
N TRP A 87 -29.59 -6.19 -10.40
CA TRP A 87 -28.29 -6.79 -10.69
C TRP A 87 -27.18 -6.21 -9.83
N MET A 88 -27.26 -4.93 -9.52
CA MET A 88 -26.28 -4.21 -8.69
C MET A 88 -26.39 -4.61 -7.22
N MET A 89 -27.62 -4.81 -6.73
CA MET A 89 -27.84 -5.33 -5.38
C MET A 89 -27.35 -6.76 -5.25
N LEU A 90 -27.56 -7.60 -6.27
CA LEU A 90 -27.01 -8.96 -6.30
C LEU A 90 -25.47 -8.95 -6.27
N PHE A 91 -24.84 -8.10 -7.09
CA PHE A 91 -23.39 -7.94 -7.11
C PHE A 91 -22.85 -7.51 -5.74
N PHE A 92 -23.47 -6.52 -5.11
CA PHE A 92 -23.07 -6.05 -3.78
C PHE A 92 -23.21 -7.14 -2.71
N LEU A 93 -24.29 -7.93 -2.76
CA LEU A 93 -24.48 -9.06 -1.83
C LEU A 93 -23.40 -10.13 -1.97
N ILE A 94 -22.96 -10.42 -3.20
CA ILE A 94 -21.86 -11.36 -3.45
C ILE A 94 -20.56 -10.84 -2.85
N LEU A 95 -20.25 -9.56 -3.04
CA LEU A 95 -19.05 -8.94 -2.46
C LEU A 95 -19.04 -9.01 -0.93
N VAL A 96 -20.15 -8.63 -0.28
CA VAL A 96 -20.26 -8.70 1.18
C VAL A 96 -20.18 -10.15 1.67
N GLY A 97 -20.81 -11.09 0.96
CA GLY A 97 -20.72 -12.52 1.27
C GLY A 97 -19.29 -13.07 1.19
N GLY A 98 -18.53 -12.67 0.16
CA GLY A 98 -17.12 -13.02 0.00
C GLY A 98 -16.25 -12.48 1.14
N ALA A 99 -16.43 -11.21 1.49
CA ALA A 99 -15.70 -10.60 2.61
C ALA A 99 -16.01 -11.27 3.96
N ILE A 100 -17.26 -11.66 4.20
CA ILE A 100 -17.64 -12.41 5.40
C ILE A 100 -16.96 -13.78 5.42
N TYR A 101 -16.91 -14.48 4.27
CA TYR A 101 -16.24 -15.78 4.17
C TYR A 101 -14.75 -15.66 4.49
N GLU A 102 -14.06 -14.67 3.91
CA GLU A 102 -12.63 -14.41 4.17
C GLU A 102 -12.36 -14.08 5.64
N TRP A 103 -13.28 -13.38 6.30
CA TRP A 103 -13.19 -13.10 7.72
C TRP A 103 -13.33 -14.37 8.58
N VAL A 104 -14.32 -15.22 8.27
CA VAL A 104 -14.54 -16.47 9.01
C VAL A 104 -13.36 -17.44 8.86
N GLU A 105 -12.71 -17.47 7.69
CA GLU A 105 -11.50 -18.27 7.46
C GLU A 105 -10.24 -17.73 8.17
N GLY A 106 -10.33 -16.58 8.85
CA GLY A 106 -9.20 -15.99 9.58
C GLY A 106 -8.11 -15.42 8.68
N CYS A 107 -8.37 -15.23 7.38
CA CYS A 107 -7.43 -14.63 6.44
C CYS A 107 -7.08 -13.17 6.79
N LEU A 108 -7.95 -12.51 7.54
CA LEU A 108 -7.80 -11.13 8.01
C LEU A 108 -7.19 -11.03 9.42
N ASP A 109 -6.98 -12.14 10.11
CA ASP A 109 -6.45 -12.13 11.47
C ASP A 109 -4.93 -11.93 11.46
N TRP A 110 -4.50 -10.82 12.05
CA TRP A 110 -3.09 -10.46 12.10
C TRP A 110 -2.33 -11.18 13.23
N MET A 111 -3.01 -11.49 14.35
CA MET A 111 -2.40 -12.09 15.53
C MET A 111 -3.18 -13.31 16.01
N VAL A 112 -2.67 -14.49 15.67
CA VAL A 112 -2.80 -15.73 16.45
C VAL A 112 -1.43 -16.35 16.62
#